data_AF-A0A2X1J5P2-F1
#
_entry.id   AF-A0A2X1J5P2-F1
#
_cell.length_a   1.000
_cell.length_b   1.000
_cell.length_c   1.000
_cell.angle_alpha   90.00
_cell.angle_beta   90.00
_cell.angle_gamma   90.00
#
_symmetry.space_group_name_H-M   'P 1'
#
loop_
_entity.id
_entity.type
_entity.pdbx_description
1 polymer ?
#
loop_
_entity_poly.entity_id
_entity_poly.type
_entity_poly.pdbx_seq_one_letter_code
_entity_poly.pdbx_strand_id
1 'polypeptide(L)' 'MPESHLLPPGPFTRRQAQAVTTTYSNITLEDDQGSHFRLVVRDTEGRMVWRAWNFEPDAGEGLNRYIRTSGIRTDTATR' A
#
# COMPACT_ATOMS: atom_id res chain seq x y z
N MET A 1 -4.36 19.57 2.26
CA MET A 1 -5.11 18.61 1.44
C MET A 1 -4.85 17.22 2.00
N PRO A 2 -5.70 16.64 2.86
CA PRO A 2 -5.71 15.19 3.00
C PRO A 2 -6.85 14.73 2.06
N GLU A 3 -6.73 13.73 1.19
CA GLU A 3 -7.01 12.34 1.53
C GLU A 3 -7.19 11.62 0.19
N SER A 4 -6.12 11.10 -0.39
CA SER A 4 -6.27 9.93 -1.26
C SER A 4 -5.45 8.82 -0.62
N HIS A 5 -6.09 8.11 0.31
CA HIS A 5 -5.57 6.90 0.96
C HIS A 5 -5.38 5.72 -0.02
N LEU A 6 -5.65 5.93 -1.31
CA LEU A 6 -5.64 4.92 -2.34
C LEU A 6 -4.67 5.33 -3.44
N LEU A 7 -4.17 4.32 -4.15
CA LEU A 7 -3.25 4.47 -5.27
C LEU A 7 -4.03 4.86 -6.54
N PRO A 8 -3.38 5.49 -7.54
CA PRO A 8 -3.94 5.52 -8.89
C PRO A 8 -4.18 4.09 -9.38
N PRO A 9 -5.14 3.83 -10.30
CA PRO A 9 -5.45 2.48 -10.75
C PRO A 9 -4.27 1.73 -11.38
N GLY A 10 -3.32 2.45 -11.96
CA GLY A 10 -2.13 1.87 -12.59
C GLY A 10 -0.85 2.00 -11.77
N PRO A 11 0.30 2.27 -12.43
CA PRO A 11 1.58 2.46 -11.76
C PRO A 11 1.52 3.58 -10.73
N PHE A 12 2.34 3.45 -9.69
CA PHE A 12 2.41 4.43 -8.61
C PHE A 12 3.85 4.81 -8.23
N THR A 13 3.95 5.98 -7.63
CA THR A 13 5.22 6.58 -7.20
C THR A 13 5.56 6.19 -5.77
N ARG A 14 6.84 6.34 -5.41
CA ARG A 14 7.32 6.14 -4.04
C ARG A 14 6.59 7.01 -3.03
N ARG A 15 6.26 8.26 -3.40
CA ARG A 15 5.51 9.18 -2.53
C ARG A 15 4.10 8.68 -2.26
N GLN A 16 3.41 8.13 -3.27
CA GLN A 16 2.09 7.52 -3.10
C GLN A 16 2.18 6.26 -2.24
N ALA A 17 3.19 5.41 -2.46
CA ALA A 17 3.42 4.23 -1.65
C ALA A 17 3.65 4.58 -0.17
N GLN A 18 4.51 5.57 0.11
CA GLN A 18 4.76 6.05 1.47
C GLN A 18 3.50 6.59 2.15
N ALA A 19 2.64 7.29 1.42
CA ALA A 19 1.36 7.76 1.96
C ALA A 19 0.47 6.57 2.38
N VAL A 20 0.42 5.52 1.56
CA VAL A 20 -0.33 4.29 1.87
C VAL A 20 0.26 3.57 3.07
N THR A 21 1.58 3.33 3.12
CA THR A 21 2.21 2.62 4.25
C THR A 21 2.19 3.42 5.56
N THR A 22 2.08 4.75 5.49
CA THR A 22 1.85 5.60 6.68
C THR A 22 0.42 5.46 7.18
N THR A 23 -0.54 5.40 6.24
CA THR A 23 -1.97 5.29 6.55
C THR A 23 -2.34 3.91 7.06
N TYR A 24 -1.74 2.86 6.52
CA TYR A 24 -2.11 1.47 6.78
C TYR A 24 -0.91 0.69 7.30
N SER A 25 -0.99 0.26 8.56
CA SER A 25 0.11 -0.41 9.26
C SER A 25 0.41 -1.81 8.72
N ASN A 26 -0.57 -2.45 8.09
CA ASN A 26 -0.44 -3.77 7.49
C ASN A 26 0.06 -3.75 6.04
N ILE A 27 0.44 -2.57 5.53
CA ILE A 27 0.96 -2.41 4.18
C ILE A 27 2.40 -1.95 4.26
N THR A 28 3.28 -2.68 3.61
CA THR A 28 4.72 -2.43 3.66
C THR A 28 5.30 -2.28 2.27
N LEU A 29 6.34 -1.44 2.18
CA LEU A 29 7.19 -1.35 1.00
C LEU A 29 8.31 -2.39 1.11
N GLU A 30 8.46 -3.24 0.10
CA GLU A 30 9.45 -4.32 0.05
C GLU A 30 10.18 -4.35 -1.29
N ASP A 31 11.28 -5.12 -1.32
CA ASP A 31 12.16 -5.33 -2.48
C ASP A 31 12.54 -4.01 -3.17
N ASP A 32 12.92 -3.03 -2.34
CA ASP A 32 13.24 -1.68 -2.75
C ASP A 32 14.59 -1.63 -3.49
N GLN A 33 14.52 -1.55 -4.81
CA GLN A 33 15.64 -1.43 -5.74
C GLN A 33 15.71 -0.01 -6.33
N GLY A 34 15.26 1.00 -5.57
CA GLY A 34 15.26 2.40 -6.00
C GLY A 34 13.98 2.78 -6.75
N SER A 35 13.99 2.62 -8.07
CA SER A 35 12.80 2.93 -8.91
C SER A 35 11.78 1.79 -8.96
N HIS A 36 12.23 0.56 -8.69
CA HIS A 36 11.41 -0.63 -8.62
C HIS A 36 11.25 -1.07 -7.17
N PHE A 37 10.02 -1.17 -6.72
CA PHE A 37 9.66 -1.62 -5.38
C PHE A 37 8.24 -2.19 -5.45
N ARG A 38 7.86 -2.97 -4.45
CA ARG A 38 6.50 -3.50 -4.35
C ARG A 38 5.84 -3.07 -3.06
N LEU A 39 4.52 -2.95 -3.10
CA LEU A 39 3.71 -2.92 -1.90
C LEU A 39 3.22 -4.32 -1.59
N VAL A 40 3.25 -4.66 -0.32
CA VAL A 40 2.77 -5.95 0.21
C VAL A 40 1.69 -5.66 1.24
N VAL A 41 0.51 -6.24 1.04
CA VAL A 41 -0.61 -6.18 1.97
C VAL A 41 -0.59 -7.45 2.81
N ARG A 42 -0.68 -7.29 4.13
CA ARG A 42 -0.73 -8.40 5.10
C ARG A 42 -2.06 -8.46 5.83
N ASP A 43 -2.47 -9.66 6.25
CA ASP A 43 -3.58 -9.81 7.19
C ASP A 43 -3.17 -9.47 8.64
N THR A 44 -4.10 -9.60 9.58
CA THR A 44 -3.86 -9.37 11.01
C THR A 44 -2.84 -10.33 11.64
N GLU A 45 -2.58 -11.47 11.00
CA GLU A 45 -1.57 -12.45 11.41
C GLU A 45 -0.21 -12.21 10.73
N GLY A 46 -0.09 -11.14 9.94
CA GLY A 46 1.14 -10.76 9.25
C GLY A 46 1.41 -11.57 7.97
N ARG A 47 0.46 -12.40 7.51
CA ARG A 47 0.61 -13.19 6.29
C ARG A 47 0.34 -12.34 5.07
N MET A 48 1.16 -12.50 4.03
CA MET A 48 0.96 -11.81 2.76
C MET A 48 -0.34 -12.26 2.10
N VAL A 49 -1.27 -11.33 1.89
CA VAL A 49 -2.52 -11.58 1.16
C VAL A 49 -2.46 -11.06 -0.29
N TRP A 50 -1.66 -10.02 -0.53
CA TRP A 50 -1.47 -9.47 -1.87
C TRP A 50 -0.14 -8.74 -2.00
N ARG A 51 0.36 -8.63 -3.23
CA ARG A 51 1.49 -7.76 -3.59
C ARG A 51 1.38 -7.30 -5.04
N ALA A 52 1.93 -6.13 -5.34
CA ALA A 52 2.13 -5.68 -6.72
C ALA A 52 3.36 -4.77 -6.80
N TRP A 53 4.10 -4.86 -7.91
CA TRP A 53 5.18 -3.94 -8.22
C TRP A 53 4.64 -2.58 -8.65
N ASN A 54 5.39 -1.52 -8.33
CA ASN A 54 4.97 -0.15 -8.57
C ASN A 54 4.79 0.23 -10.05
N PHE A 55 5.41 -0.53 -10.97
CA PHE A 55 5.37 -0.29 -12.41
C PHE A 55 4.35 -1.16 -13.16
N GLU A 56 3.67 -2.09 -12.48
CA GLU A 56 2.64 -2.91 -13.12
C GLU A 56 1.49 -2.01 -13.64
N PRO A 57 0.93 -2.30 -14.83
CA PRO A 57 -0.05 -1.43 -15.48
C PRO A 57 -1.34 -1.25 -14.68
N ASP A 58 -1.69 -2.23 -13.84
CA ASP A 58 -2.91 -2.26 -13.02
C ASP A 58 -2.58 -2.41 -11.52
N ALA A 59 -1.36 -2.03 -11.11
CA ALA A 59 -0.84 -2.29 -9.76
C ALA A 59 -1.77 -1.74 -8.67
N GLY A 60 -2.21 -0.50 -8.84
CA GLY A 60 -3.05 0.16 -7.86
C GLY A 60 -4.50 -0.34 -7.84
N GLU A 61 -5.07 -0.84 -8.95
CA GLU A 61 -6.38 -1.51 -8.95
C GLU A 61 -6.38 -2.72 -8.01
N GLY A 62 -5.40 -3.61 -8.18
CA GLY A 62 -5.23 -4.78 -7.33
C GLY A 62 -5.02 -4.38 -5.87
N LEU A 63 -4.06 -3.50 -5.61
CA LEU A 63 -3.77 -3.03 -4.24
C LEU A 63 -4.97 -2.33 -3.59
N ASN A 64 -5.67 -1.45 -4.30
CA ASN A 64 -6.83 -0.72 -3.77
C ASN A 64 -7.96 -1.66 -3.36
N ARG A 65 -8.17 -2.78 -4.08
CA ARG A 65 -9.13 -3.80 -3.70
C ARG A 65 -8.81 -4.36 -2.30
N TYR A 66 -7.57 -4.76 -2.07
CA TYR A 66 -7.14 -5.32 -0.78
C TYR A 66 -6.99 -4.26 0.31
N ILE A 67 -6.60 -3.02 0.00
CA ILE A 67 -6.60 -1.90 0.94
C ILE A 67 -8.02 -1.67 1.48
N ARG A 68 -9.05 -1.71 0.62
CA ARG A 68 -10.44 -1.49 1.04
C ARG A 68 -10.99 -2.62 1.90
N THR A 69 -10.62 -3.87 1.62
CA THR A 69 -11.17 -5.04 2.34
C THR A 69 -10.37 -5.41 3.59
N SER A 70 -9.07 -5.10 3.60
CA SER A 70 -8.12 -5.65 4.59
C SER A 70 -7.18 -4.59 5.16
N GLY A 71 -7.24 -3.33 4.72
CA GLY A 71 -6.39 -2.25 5.23
C GLY A 71 -6.69 -1.95 6.70
N ILE A 72 -5.66 -2.06 7.53
CA ILE A 72 -5.70 -1.72 8.96
C ILE A 72 -5.15 -0.31 9.09
N ARG A 73 -6.04 0.66 9.32
CA ARG A 73 -5.61 2.05 9.50
C ARG A 73 -4.68 2.14 10.71
N THR A 74 -3.57 2.83 10.53
CA THR A 74 -2.71 3.26 11.63
C THR A 74 -3.54 4.25 12.45
N ASP A 75 -4.01 3.78 13.61
CA ASP A 75 -4.71 4.63 14.54
C ASP A 75 -3.73 5.68 15.10
N THR A 76 -4.03 6.96 14.89
CA THR A 76 -3.31 8.06 15.51
C THR A 76 -3.84 8.41 16.91
N ALA A 77 -4.83 7.67 17.42
CA ALA A 77 -5.34 7.86 18.78
C ALA A 77 -4.56 7.00 19.78
N THR A 78 -3.35 7.44 20.11
CA THR A 78 -2.84 7.57 21.49
C THR A 78 -1.42 8.12 21.44
N ARG A 79 -1.29 9.43 21.66
CA ARG A 79 -0.24 9.97 22.52
C ARG A 79 -0.73 11.24 23.20
#